data_AF-A0AAF0EKL0-F1
#
_entry.id   AF-A0AAF0EKL0-F1
#
_cell.length_a   1.000
_cell.length_b   1.000
_cell.length_c   1.000
_cell.angle_alpha   90.00
_cell.angle_beta   90.00
_cell.angle_gamma   90.00
#
_symmetry.space_group_name_H-M   'P 1'
#
loop_
_entity.id
_entity.type
_entity.pdbx_description
1 polymer ?
#
loop_
_entity_poly.entity_id
_entity_poly.type
_entity_poly.pdbx_seq_one_letter_code
_entity_poly.pdbx_strand_id
1 'polypeptide(L)' 'MARGNARELARAKNQKKQAEMNKGRNDDGLSVSQRRERDAAALRAKQEVRWYDSRQAKAAKKNEQNA' A
#
# COMPACT_ATOMS: atom_id res chain seq x y z
N MET A 1 4.75 28.48 -37.97
CA MET A 1 4.47 28.61 -36.51
C MET A 1 3.60 27.50 -35.90
N ALA A 2 2.97 26.59 -36.66
CA ALA A 2 2.01 25.61 -36.11
C ALA A 2 2.59 24.26 -35.61
N ARG A 3 3.93 24.07 -35.56
CA ARG A 3 4.58 22.83 -35.09
C ARG A 3 5.39 22.97 -33.80
N GLY A 4 5.81 24.19 -33.45
CA GLY A 4 6.52 24.47 -32.19
C GLY A 4 5.63 24.23 -30.97
N ASN A 5 4.37 24.68 -31.05
CA ASN A 5 3.39 24.50 -29.97
C ASN A 5 3.10 23.01 -29.69
N ALA A 6 2.94 22.19 -30.73
CA ALA A 6 2.68 20.75 -30.56
C ALA A 6 3.85 20.02 -29.88
N ARG A 7 5.09 20.39 -30.21
CA ARG A 7 6.28 19.78 -29.59
C ARG A 7 6.43 20.21 -28.13
N GLU A 8 6.23 21.48 -27.81
CA GLU A 8 6.30 21.95 -26.41
C GLU A 8 5.16 21.36 -25.55
N LEU A 9 3.95 21.25 -26.10
CA LEU A 9 2.84 20.55 -25.44
C LEU A 9 3.17 19.08 -25.17
N ALA A 10 3.79 18.38 -26.11
CA ALA A 10 4.20 16.99 -25.93
C ALA A 10 5.28 16.85 -24.85
N ARG A 11 6.27 17.75 -24.80
CA ARG A 11 7.27 17.76 -23.72
C ARG A 11 6.64 18.04 -22.36
N ALA A 12 5.77 19.04 -22.28
CA ALA A 12 5.05 19.37 -21.03
C ALA A 12 4.21 18.18 -20.53
N LYS A 13 3.51 17.49 -21.44
CA LYS A 13 2.76 16.25 -21.11
C LYS A 13 3.67 15.13 -20.62
N ASN A 14 4.80 14.91 -21.28
CA ASN A 14 5.75 13.87 -20.88
C ASN A 14 6.39 14.18 -19.51
N GLN A 15 6.79 15.43 -19.28
CA GLN A 15 7.31 15.87 -17.97
C GLN A 15 6.26 15.69 -16.87
N LYS A 16 5.01 16.08 -17.12
CA LYS A 16 3.91 15.89 -16.16
C LYS A 16 3.67 14.41 -15.87
N LYS A 17 3.64 13.56 -16.90
CA LYS A 17 3.49 12.10 -16.75
C LYS A 17 4.62 11.50 -15.92
N GLN A 18 5.86 11.92 -16.16
CA GLN A 18 7.03 11.43 -15.43
C GLN A 18 7.01 11.88 -13.95
N ALA A 19 6.60 13.12 -13.69
CA ALA A 19 6.40 13.62 -12.32
C ALA A 19 5.29 12.85 -11.59
N GLU A 20 4.17 12.56 -12.25
CA GLU A 20 3.08 11.75 -11.68
C GLU A 20 3.49 10.30 -11.41
N MET A 21 4.28 9.69 -12.30
CA MET A 21 4.81 8.32 -12.10
C MET A 21 5.76 8.22 -10.89
N ASN A 22 6.46 9.30 -10.58
CA ASN A 22 7.36 9.36 -9.43
C ASN A 22 6.66 9.86 -8.16
N LYS A 23 5.47 10.45 -8.27
CA LYS A 23 4.71 10.96 -7.13
C LYS A 23 4.16 9.79 -6.31
N GLY A 24 4.52 9.76 -5.02
CA GLY A 24 4.11 8.69 -4.10
C GLY A 24 4.94 7.40 -4.24
N ARG A 25 6.01 7.43 -5.04
CA ARG A 25 7.00 6.36 -5.05
C ARG A 25 7.82 6.48 -3.77
N ASN A 26 7.59 5.57 -2.81
CA ASN A 26 8.37 5.53 -1.59
C ASN A 26 9.83 5.17 -1.95
N ASP A 27 10.75 6.05 -1.57
CA ASP A 27 12.20 5.87 -1.79
C ASP A 27 12.84 5.26 -0.53
N ASP A 28 12.16 4.28 0.06
CA ASP A 28 12.58 3.55 1.25
C ASP A 28 13.78 2.61 0.99
N GLY A 29 14.49 2.76 -0.13
CA GLY A 29 15.71 2.03 -0.48
C GLY A 29 15.54 0.53 -0.70
N LEU A 30 14.33 -0.01 -0.49
CA LEU A 30 14.04 -1.44 -0.57
C LEU A 30 13.88 -1.89 -2.02
N SER A 31 14.33 -3.09 -2.33
CA SER A 31 13.98 -3.73 -3.61
C SER A 31 12.47 -4.04 -3.67
N VAL A 32 11.97 -4.37 -4.86
CA VAL A 32 10.56 -4.80 -5.03
C VAL A 32 10.27 -6.09 -4.25
N SER A 33 11.23 -7.02 -4.17
CA SER A 33 11.05 -8.26 -3.42
C SER A 33 10.95 -8.02 -1.92
N GLN A 34 11.84 -7.18 -1.37
CA GLN A 34 11.84 -6.83 0.05
C GLN A 34 10.54 -6.11 0.47
N ARG A 35 10.00 -5.25 -0.40
CA ARG A 35 8.69 -4.61 -0.16
C ARG A 35 7.56 -5.63 -0.09
N ARG A 36 7.54 -6.60 -1.01
CA ARG A 36 6.53 -7.68 -0.99
C ARG A 36 6.63 -8.52 0.28
N GLU A 37 7.83 -8.83 0.73
CA GLU A 37 8.07 -9.58 1.98
C GLU A 37 7.58 -8.79 3.20
N ARG A 38 7.91 -7.49 3.28
CA ARG A 38 7.45 -6.59 4.35
C ARG A 38 5.92 -6.51 4.39
N ASP A 39 5.29 -6.31 3.23
CA ASP A 39 3.83 -6.19 3.13
C ASP A 39 3.14 -7.51 3.49
N ALA A 40 3.72 -8.66 3.09
CA ALA A 40 3.22 -9.97 3.45
C ALA A 40 3.33 -10.25 4.97
N ALA A 41 4.44 -9.86 5.60
CA ALA A 41 4.64 -9.98 7.04
C ALA A 41 3.62 -9.13 7.81
N ALA A 42 3.42 -7.88 7.40
CA ALA A 42 2.42 -7.00 7.99
C ALA A 42 1.00 -7.56 7.87
N LEU A 43 0.66 -8.17 6.72
CA LEU A 43 -0.65 -8.81 6.51
C LEU A 43 -0.84 -10.04 7.39
N ARG A 44 0.19 -10.87 7.57
CA ARG A 44 0.13 -12.04 8.47
C ARG A 44 -0.05 -11.60 9.93
N ALA A 45 0.73 -10.64 10.39
CA ALA A 45 0.61 -10.10 11.75
C ALA A 45 -0.80 -9.52 12.00
N LYS A 46 -1.33 -8.75 11.05
CA LYS A 46 -2.70 -8.21 11.15
C LYS A 46 -3.76 -9.30 11.20
N GLN A 47 -3.59 -10.37 10.43
CA GLN A 47 -4.49 -11.51 10.49
C GLN A 47 -4.42 -12.16 11.87
N GLU A 48 -3.23 -12.49 12.37
CA GLU A 48 -3.02 -13.13 13.67
C GLU A 48 -3.66 -12.33 14.81
N VAL A 49 -3.46 -11.01 14.84
CA VAL A 49 -4.12 -10.12 15.82
C VAL A 49 -5.64 -10.24 15.73
N ARG A 50 -6.21 -10.14 14.52
CA ARG A 50 -7.67 -10.28 14.32
C ARG A 50 -8.18 -11.64 14.77
N TRP A 51 -7.46 -12.72 14.46
CA TRP A 51 -7.81 -14.08 14.88
C TRP A 51 -7.76 -14.20 16.40
N TYR A 52 -6.71 -13.68 17.03
CA TYR A 52 -6.53 -13.69 18.48
C TYR A 52 -7.63 -12.91 19.20
N ASP A 53 -7.93 -11.68 18.76
CA ASP A 53 -9.00 -10.85 19.31
C ASP A 53 -10.36 -11.54 19.16
N SER A 54 -10.64 -12.12 18.00
CA SER A 54 -11.87 -12.86 17.76
C SER A 54 -11.99 -14.11 18.66
N ARG A 55 -10.86 -14.76 18.98
CA ARG A 55 -10.80 -15.94 19.84
C ARG A 55 -11.00 -15.58 21.30
N GLN A 56 -10.38 -14.49 21.75
CA GLN A 56 -10.58 -13.92 23.09
C GLN A 56 -12.02 -13.48 23.29
N ALA A 57 -12.61 -12.77 22.32
CA ALA A 57 -14.01 -12.35 22.37
C ALA A 57 -14.98 -13.54 22.46
N LYS A 58 -14.71 -14.64 21.74
CA LYS A 58 -15.49 -15.88 21.85
C LYS A 58 -15.30 -16.57 23.20
N ALA A 59 -14.08 -16.60 23.74
CA ALA A 59 -13.79 -17.18 25.05
C ALA A 59 -14.50 -16.41 26.18
N ALA A 60 -14.49 -15.08 26.13
CA ALA A 60 -15.20 -14.22 27.09
C ALA A 60 -16.71 -14.48 27.06
N LYS A 61 -17.34 -14.49 25.87
CA LYS A 61 -18.77 -14.82 25.73
C LYS A 61 -19.12 -16.21 26.25
N LYS A 62 -18.26 -17.21 26.03
CA LYS A 62 -18.47 -18.56 26.56
C LYS A 62 -18.42 -18.58 28.09
N ASN A 63 -17.56 -17.79 28.70
CA ASN A 63 -17.48 -17.70 30.16
C ASN A 63 -18.71 -17.00 30.76
N GLU A 64 -19.18 -15.92 30.13
CA GLU A 64 -20.42 -15.22 30.52
C GLU A 64 -21.67 -16.10 30.41
N GLN A 65 -21.72 -17.03 29.45
CA GLN A 65 -22.85 -17.94 29.28
C GLN A 65 -22.87 -19.11 30.29
N ASN A 66 -21.76 -19.38 30.97
CA ASN A 66 -21.64 -20.48 31.94
C ASN A 66 -21.60 -20.00 33.40
N ALA A 67 -21.73 -18.68 33.64
CA ALA A 67 -21.88 -18.06 34.95
C ALA A 67 -23.36 -17.70 35.18
#